data_AF-S6HJ46-F1
#
_entry.id   AF-S6HJ46-F1
#
_cell.length_a   1.000
_cell.length_b   1.000
_cell.length_c   1.000
_cell.angle_alpha   90.00
_cell.angle_beta   90.00
_cell.angle_gamma   90.00
#
_symmetry.space_group_name_H-M   'P 1'
#
loop_
_entity.id
_entity.type
_entity.pdbx_description
1 polymer ?
#
loop_
_entity_poly.entity_id
_entity_poly.type
_entity_poly.pdbx_seq_one_letter_code
_entity_poly.pdbx_strand_id
1 'polypeptide(L)'
;MKFITLLVAALFISISGVSQGDATLSAQKITAIDTTWDGLGIVFTFREGEKLEGCNSNQVLIKEGPQLDGILAIGMSAHFANRKVQFRVHSCSDGMMLGKAISLSNYYNPPGTRFTIPSNLTKVTLASLIDPNSAGVFIITVDHITTLRGAVGETGTTGATGPTGSNNGTRIRTGNSRATGRGGVGGVGLKGGTGGTGGWAIDLAGFSGKKVTILNIGSIISGQGGMGGKGGTGGTGGRGAQGSKGGVGDRCVGTLGGYGGTGGKGGPAGNGGIAGEAIANSEDVELVLAGNSILSGQIGNMGTSGNVGTTGAVGPNGYYCWYTPQDQK
;
A
#
# COMPACT_ATOMS: atom_id res chain seq x y z
N MET A 1 1.39 -95.35 -17.60
CA MET A 1 2.52 -94.49 -17.18
C MET A 1 2.45 -93.18 -17.95
N LYS A 2 2.36 -92.06 -17.22
CA LYS A 2 2.86 -90.71 -17.52
C LYS A 2 2.89 -90.23 -18.99
N PHE A 3 2.06 -89.25 -19.32
CA PHE A 3 2.51 -87.89 -19.68
C PHE A 3 1.33 -86.91 -19.51
N ILE A 4 1.20 -86.46 -18.26
CA ILE A 4 0.62 -85.17 -17.88
C ILE A 4 1.56 -84.07 -18.44
N THR A 5 1.04 -82.85 -18.55
CA THR A 5 1.69 -81.54 -18.80
C THR A 5 1.85 -81.06 -20.26
N LEU A 6 1.45 -79.79 -20.48
CA LEU A 6 1.20 -79.03 -21.73
C LEU A 6 -0.14 -79.40 -22.40
N LEU A 7 -1.17 -78.56 -22.50
CA LEU A 7 -1.18 -77.11 -22.65
C LEU A 7 -2.54 -76.55 -22.18
N VAL A 8 -2.62 -76.15 -20.91
CA VAL A 8 -3.73 -75.40 -20.29
C VAL A 8 -3.56 -73.91 -20.58
N ALA A 9 -3.46 -73.53 -21.86
CA ALA A 9 -3.16 -72.14 -22.23
C ALA A 9 -3.80 -71.73 -23.56
N ALA A 10 -5.13 -71.60 -23.59
CA ALA A 10 -5.83 -70.74 -24.55
C ALA A 10 -7.29 -70.43 -24.13
N LEU A 11 -7.60 -70.47 -22.84
CA LEU A 11 -8.92 -70.11 -22.31
C LEU A 11 -8.79 -68.88 -21.40
N PHE A 12 -8.53 -67.71 -22.00
CA PHE A 12 -8.81 -66.40 -21.41
C PHE A 12 -8.97 -65.39 -22.54
N ILE A 13 -10.11 -65.47 -23.25
CA ILE A 13 -10.63 -64.31 -23.97
C ILE A 13 -10.99 -63.30 -22.89
N SER A 14 -10.06 -62.39 -22.65
CA SER A 14 -10.21 -61.26 -21.75
C SER A 14 -11.24 -60.34 -22.38
N ILE A 15 -12.49 -60.48 -21.94
CA ILE A 15 -13.49 -59.43 -22.09
C ILE A 15 -12.96 -58.28 -21.24
N SER A 16 -12.22 -57.37 -21.87
CA SER A 16 -11.88 -56.07 -21.31
C SER A 16 -13.17 -55.26 -21.20
N GLY A 17 -13.97 -55.56 -20.19
CA GLY A 17 -14.99 -54.65 -19.70
C GLY A 17 -14.27 -53.42 -19.19
N VAL A 18 -14.07 -52.44 -20.07
CA VAL A 18 -13.58 -51.11 -19.69
C VAL A 18 -14.67 -50.52 -18.81
N SER A 19 -14.54 -50.73 -17.51
CA SER A 19 -15.30 -50.01 -16.49
C SER A 19 -14.89 -48.55 -16.60
N GLN A 20 -15.54 -47.80 -17.49
CA GLN A 20 -15.39 -46.36 -17.56
C GLN A 20 -16.01 -45.79 -16.27
N GLY A 21 -15.15 -45.41 -15.34
CA GLY A 21 -15.56 -44.66 -14.16
C GLY A 21 -16.00 -43.25 -14.55
N ASP A 22 -16.73 -42.59 -13.65
CA ASP A 22 -17.08 -41.17 -13.78
C ASP A 22 -15.82 -40.34 -14.12
N ALA A 23 -15.85 -39.63 -15.25
CA ALA A 23 -14.79 -38.72 -15.68
C ALA A 23 -15.26 -37.27 -15.65
N THR A 24 -14.36 -36.33 -15.40
CA THR A 24 -14.65 -34.90 -15.48
C THR A 24 -13.95 -34.32 -16.69
N LEU A 25 -14.71 -33.74 -17.61
CA LEU A 25 -14.18 -33.05 -18.78
C LEU A 25 -13.58 -31.71 -18.39
N SER A 26 -12.54 -31.28 -19.08
CA SER A 26 -11.96 -29.94 -18.94
C SER A 26 -12.96 -28.83 -19.26
N ALA A 27 -12.61 -27.61 -18.86
CA ALA A 27 -13.49 -26.46 -18.98
C ALA A 27 -13.67 -26.04 -20.45
N GLN A 28 -14.91 -26.12 -20.94
CA GLN A 28 -15.25 -25.92 -22.34
C GLN A 28 -16.50 -25.04 -22.52
N LYS A 29 -16.58 -24.34 -23.65
CA LYS A 29 -17.70 -23.42 -23.95
C LYS A 29 -18.83 -24.17 -24.64
N ILE A 30 -20.05 -24.04 -24.10
CA ILE A 30 -21.26 -24.54 -24.75
C ILE A 30 -21.53 -23.67 -25.97
N THR A 31 -21.62 -24.30 -27.14
CA THR A 31 -21.93 -23.62 -28.41
C THR A 31 -23.36 -23.81 -28.88
N ALA A 32 -24.02 -24.89 -28.45
CA ALA A 32 -25.45 -25.10 -28.68
C ALA A 32 -26.05 -25.96 -27.56
N ILE A 33 -27.35 -25.78 -27.32
CA ILE A 33 -28.17 -26.56 -26.40
C ILE A 33 -29.41 -26.97 -27.17
N ASP A 34 -29.60 -28.27 -27.39
CA ASP A 34 -30.69 -28.84 -28.18
C ASP A 34 -31.45 -29.89 -27.37
N THR A 35 -32.72 -30.12 -27.69
CA THR A 35 -33.50 -31.26 -27.16
C THR A 35 -33.31 -32.48 -28.05
N THR A 36 -33.27 -33.68 -27.47
CA THR A 36 -33.25 -34.92 -28.26
C THR A 36 -34.56 -35.11 -29.02
N TRP A 37 -34.51 -35.81 -30.16
CA TRP A 37 -35.67 -36.01 -31.04
C TRP A 37 -36.78 -36.85 -30.42
N ASP A 38 -36.44 -37.66 -29.42
CA ASP A 38 -37.36 -38.47 -28.62
C ASP A 38 -37.90 -37.72 -27.39
N GLY A 39 -37.43 -36.49 -27.13
CA GLY A 39 -37.79 -35.71 -25.94
C GLY A 39 -37.20 -36.23 -24.63
N LEU A 40 -36.34 -37.26 -24.67
CA LEU A 40 -35.82 -37.96 -23.48
C LEU A 40 -34.58 -37.31 -22.87
N GLY A 41 -34.20 -36.11 -23.31
CA GLY A 41 -33.06 -35.39 -22.76
C GLY A 41 -32.66 -34.12 -23.50
N ILE A 42 -31.55 -33.56 -23.03
CA ILE A 42 -30.95 -32.33 -23.55
C ILE A 42 -29.50 -32.59 -23.92
N VAL A 43 -29.08 -32.05 -25.07
CA VAL A 43 -27.75 -32.21 -25.64
C VAL A 43 -27.01 -30.87 -25.58
N PHE A 44 -25.82 -30.88 -24.99
CA PHE A 44 -24.88 -29.77 -24.99
C PHE A 44 -23.78 -30.03 -26.01
N THR A 45 -23.59 -29.10 -26.96
CA THR A 45 -22.57 -29.22 -28.01
C THR A 45 -21.39 -28.29 -27.76
N PHE A 46 -20.17 -28.77 -28.03
CA PHE A 46 -18.91 -28.01 -27.85
C PHE A 46 -18.08 -28.02 -29.14
N ARG A 47 -17.87 -26.88 -29.81
CA ARG A 47 -17.17 -26.80 -31.11
C ARG A 47 -15.74 -27.37 -31.14
N GLU A 48 -15.04 -27.34 -30.01
CA GLU A 48 -13.66 -27.87 -29.84
C GLU A 48 -13.52 -28.58 -28.48
N GLY A 49 -14.58 -29.28 -28.06
CA GLY A 49 -14.63 -29.88 -26.73
C GLY A 49 -13.75 -31.11 -26.58
N GLU A 50 -13.20 -31.29 -25.37
CA GLU A 50 -12.59 -32.53 -24.94
C GLU A 50 -13.63 -33.66 -24.97
N LYS A 51 -13.19 -34.82 -25.46
CA LYS A 51 -14.00 -36.03 -25.55
C LYS A 51 -13.51 -37.03 -24.52
N LEU A 52 -14.45 -37.72 -23.89
CA LEU A 52 -14.11 -38.91 -23.10
C LEU A 52 -13.59 -40.00 -24.03
N GLU A 53 -12.53 -40.70 -23.61
CA GLU A 53 -11.98 -41.84 -24.34
C GLU A 53 -13.06 -42.89 -24.59
N GLY A 54 -13.27 -43.28 -25.86
CA GLY A 54 -14.34 -44.19 -26.28
C GLY A 54 -15.64 -43.51 -26.74
N CYS A 55 -15.80 -42.20 -26.55
CA CYS A 55 -16.90 -41.43 -27.15
C CYS A 55 -16.45 -40.79 -28.47
N ASN A 56 -17.34 -40.81 -29.49
CA ASN A 56 -17.01 -40.28 -30.82
C ASN A 56 -17.49 -38.82 -31.03
N SER A 57 -18.40 -38.34 -30.19
CA SER A 57 -19.00 -37.01 -30.27
C SER A 57 -18.44 -36.06 -29.23
N ASN A 58 -18.40 -34.77 -29.59
CA ASN A 58 -18.16 -33.61 -28.71
C ASN A 58 -19.47 -33.11 -28.08
N GLN A 59 -20.39 -34.01 -27.80
CA GLN A 59 -21.71 -33.71 -27.27
C GLN A 59 -21.90 -34.43 -25.93
N VAL A 60 -22.54 -33.72 -24.99
CA VAL A 60 -22.94 -34.28 -23.70
C VAL A 60 -24.46 -34.37 -23.65
N LEU A 61 -24.99 -35.58 -23.53
CA LEU A 61 -26.41 -35.87 -23.34
C LEU A 61 -26.72 -35.96 -21.85
N ILE A 62 -27.72 -35.20 -21.41
CA ILE A 62 -28.35 -35.31 -20.10
C ILE A 62 -29.72 -35.93 -20.30
N LYS A 63 -29.89 -37.18 -19.82
CA LYS A 63 -31.19 -37.86 -19.86
C LYS A 63 -32.19 -37.19 -18.93
N GLU A 64 -33.47 -37.34 -19.24
CA GLU A 64 -34.55 -36.89 -18.38
C GLU A 64 -34.43 -37.49 -16.97
N GLY A 65 -34.63 -36.65 -15.97
CA GLY A 65 -34.48 -37.01 -14.58
C GLY A 65 -34.52 -35.80 -13.65
N PRO A 66 -34.47 -36.02 -12.32
CA PRO A 66 -34.67 -34.97 -11.32
C PRO A 66 -33.59 -33.88 -11.33
N GLN A 67 -32.47 -34.11 -12.02
CA GLN A 67 -31.35 -33.16 -12.11
C GLN A 67 -31.38 -32.35 -13.42
N LEU A 68 -32.26 -32.70 -14.37
CA LEU A 68 -32.28 -32.10 -15.71
C LEU A 68 -32.47 -30.58 -15.64
N ASP A 69 -33.48 -30.11 -14.90
CA ASP A 69 -33.81 -28.68 -14.79
C ASP A 69 -32.65 -27.85 -14.23
N GLY A 70 -31.99 -28.38 -13.20
CA GLY A 70 -30.82 -27.72 -12.60
C GLY A 70 -29.64 -27.66 -13.55
N ILE A 71 -29.36 -28.76 -14.27
CA ILE A 71 -28.29 -28.84 -15.25
C ILE A 71 -28.57 -27.92 -16.45
N LEU A 72 -29.81 -27.91 -16.93
CA LEU A 72 -30.26 -27.03 -18.00
C LEU A 72 -30.12 -25.56 -17.61
N ALA A 73 -30.60 -25.16 -16.42
CA ALA A 73 -30.53 -23.79 -15.95
C ALA A 73 -29.09 -23.28 -15.89
N ILE A 74 -28.16 -24.10 -15.36
CA ILE A 74 -26.74 -23.76 -15.31
C ILE A 74 -26.15 -23.67 -16.72
N GLY A 75 -26.47 -24.64 -17.59
CA GLY A 75 -25.96 -24.68 -18.96
C GLY A 75 -26.43 -23.49 -19.81
N MET A 76 -27.71 -23.14 -19.74
CA MET A 76 -28.27 -21.95 -20.40
C MET A 76 -27.61 -20.67 -19.87
N SER A 77 -27.51 -20.51 -18.55
CA SER A 77 -26.86 -19.36 -17.93
C SER A 77 -25.42 -19.22 -18.42
N ALA A 78 -24.67 -20.33 -18.48
CA ALA A 78 -23.31 -20.35 -18.97
C ALA A 78 -23.20 -19.98 -20.45
N HIS A 79 -24.08 -20.54 -21.29
CA HIS A 79 -24.11 -20.31 -22.73
C HIS A 79 -24.34 -18.83 -23.05
N PHE A 80 -25.39 -18.22 -22.47
CA PHE A 80 -25.71 -16.80 -22.70
C PHE A 80 -24.69 -15.85 -22.07
N ALA A 81 -24.05 -16.23 -20.96
CA ALA A 81 -22.99 -15.45 -20.33
C ALA A 81 -21.59 -15.67 -20.98
N ASN A 82 -21.49 -16.48 -22.05
CA ASN A 82 -20.24 -16.85 -22.70
C ASN A 82 -19.19 -17.43 -21.72
N ARG A 83 -19.66 -18.16 -20.70
CA ARG A 83 -18.84 -18.80 -19.67
C ARG A 83 -18.52 -20.24 -20.05
N LYS A 84 -17.32 -20.69 -19.69
CA LYS A 84 -16.92 -22.09 -19.80
C LYS A 84 -17.60 -22.91 -18.68
N VAL A 85 -17.78 -24.20 -18.91
CA VAL A 85 -18.39 -25.17 -17.98
C VAL A 85 -17.58 -26.45 -17.93
N GLN A 86 -17.69 -27.19 -16.84
CA GLN A 86 -17.17 -28.55 -16.73
C GLN A 86 -18.32 -29.52 -16.51
N PHE A 87 -18.26 -30.64 -17.24
CA PHE A 87 -19.23 -31.73 -17.14
C PHE A 87 -18.57 -32.93 -16.49
N ARG A 88 -19.31 -33.58 -15.59
CA ARG A 88 -18.99 -34.92 -15.13
C ARG A 88 -19.81 -35.91 -15.94
N VAL A 89 -19.13 -36.83 -16.60
CA VAL A 89 -19.69 -37.82 -17.52
C VAL A 89 -19.45 -39.23 -17.00
N HIS A 90 -20.40 -40.13 -17.19
CA HIS A 90 -20.32 -41.50 -16.64
C HIS A 90 -19.95 -42.54 -17.70
N SER A 91 -20.47 -42.39 -18.92
CA SER A 91 -20.26 -43.36 -20.01
C SER A 91 -20.60 -42.74 -21.36
N CYS A 92 -20.50 -43.51 -22.43
CA CYS A 92 -20.96 -43.12 -23.77
C CYS A 92 -22.29 -43.80 -24.12
N SER A 93 -23.20 -43.09 -24.78
CA SER A 93 -24.43 -43.64 -25.40
C SER A 93 -24.54 -43.10 -26.82
N ASP A 94 -24.65 -43.98 -27.80
CA ASP A 94 -24.79 -43.63 -29.22
C ASP A 94 -23.70 -42.65 -29.71
N GLY A 95 -22.49 -42.81 -29.18
CA GLY A 95 -21.34 -41.95 -29.48
C GLY A 95 -21.29 -40.62 -28.72
N MET A 96 -22.36 -40.23 -28.00
CA MET A 96 -22.40 -39.06 -27.11
C MET A 96 -21.93 -39.39 -25.70
N MET A 97 -21.40 -38.40 -24.99
CA MET A 97 -21.04 -38.52 -23.58
C MET A 97 -22.31 -38.40 -22.71
N LEU A 98 -22.57 -39.34 -21.81
CA LEU A 98 -23.66 -39.25 -20.84
C LEU A 98 -23.23 -38.40 -19.65
N GLY A 99 -23.77 -37.18 -19.57
CA GLY A 99 -23.52 -36.26 -18.47
C GLY A 99 -24.39 -36.54 -17.25
N LYS A 100 -23.81 -36.31 -16.09
CA LYS A 100 -24.44 -36.50 -14.77
C LYS A 100 -24.51 -35.21 -13.98
N ALA A 101 -23.55 -34.30 -14.19
CA ALA A 101 -23.51 -33.01 -13.53
C ALA A 101 -22.82 -31.97 -14.40
N ILE A 102 -23.19 -30.71 -14.19
CA ILE A 102 -22.56 -29.53 -14.78
C ILE A 102 -22.12 -28.58 -13.66
N SER A 103 -21.04 -27.86 -13.90
CA SER A 103 -20.66 -26.71 -13.09
C SER A 103 -20.16 -25.57 -13.98
N LEU A 104 -20.43 -24.32 -13.58
CA LEU A 104 -19.78 -23.16 -14.19
C LEU A 104 -18.28 -23.26 -13.93
N SER A 105 -17.47 -23.20 -14.99
CA SER A 105 -16.02 -23.08 -14.83
C SER A 105 -15.64 -21.62 -14.55
N ASN A 106 -16.25 -21.03 -13.52
CA ASN A 106 -15.74 -19.81 -12.94
C ASN A 106 -14.68 -20.22 -11.93
N TYR A 107 -13.44 -20.43 -12.39
CA TYR A 107 -12.41 -21.06 -11.58
C TYR A 107 -12.90 -22.42 -11.06
N TYR A 108 -12.33 -23.53 -11.55
CA TYR A 108 -11.99 -24.52 -10.54
C TYR A 108 -11.12 -23.75 -9.55
N ASN A 109 -11.71 -23.45 -8.41
CA ASN A 109 -11.02 -23.14 -7.19
C ASN A 109 -10.04 -24.33 -7.10
N PRO A 110 -8.73 -24.18 -7.43
CA PRO A 110 -7.79 -25.15 -6.87
C PRO A 110 -8.13 -25.22 -5.38
N PRO A 111 -8.06 -26.39 -4.72
CA PRO A 111 -8.26 -26.45 -3.27
C PRO A 111 -7.44 -25.33 -2.65
N GLY A 112 -8.15 -24.31 -2.20
CA GLY A 112 -7.63 -22.96 -2.10
C GLY A 112 -8.32 -22.34 -0.92
N THR A 113 -7.52 -21.84 0.00
CA THR A 113 -7.99 -21.41 1.30
C THR A 113 -8.82 -20.16 1.13
N ARG A 114 -10.08 -20.22 1.54
CA ARG A 114 -10.99 -19.07 1.59
C ARG A 114 -10.93 -18.47 2.98
N PHE A 115 -10.80 -17.15 3.04
CA PHE A 115 -10.76 -16.44 4.29
C PHE A 115 -11.47 -15.10 4.17
N THR A 116 -12.27 -14.75 5.17
CA THR A 116 -12.89 -13.43 5.26
C THR A 116 -12.21 -12.65 6.38
N ILE A 117 -11.71 -11.46 6.07
CA ILE A 117 -11.05 -10.61 7.05
C ILE A 117 -12.09 -10.12 8.07
N PRO A 118 -11.87 -10.36 9.38
CA PRO A 118 -12.77 -9.87 10.43
C PRO A 118 -12.92 -8.35 10.39
N SER A 119 -14.14 -7.86 10.61
CA SER A 119 -14.48 -6.43 10.50
C SER A 119 -13.90 -5.54 11.61
N ASN A 120 -13.44 -6.13 12.72
CA ASN A 120 -12.79 -5.42 13.80
C ASN A 120 -11.31 -5.10 13.53
N LEU A 121 -10.73 -5.61 12.44
CA LEU A 121 -9.36 -5.32 12.04
C LEU A 121 -9.34 -4.11 11.11
N THR A 122 -8.39 -3.21 11.36
CA THR A 122 -8.14 -2.03 10.52
C THR A 122 -6.86 -2.17 9.70
N LYS A 123 -5.99 -3.10 10.04
CA LYS A 123 -4.74 -3.41 9.33
C LYS A 123 -4.43 -4.89 9.51
N VAL A 124 -3.93 -5.55 8.46
CA VAL A 124 -3.80 -7.02 8.44
C VAL A 124 -2.48 -7.46 7.85
N THR A 125 -1.69 -8.20 8.63
CA THR A 125 -0.68 -9.12 8.09
C THR A 125 -1.36 -10.45 7.82
N LEU A 126 -1.50 -10.85 6.55
CA LEU A 126 -2.29 -12.03 6.21
C LEU A 126 -1.74 -13.31 6.84
N ALA A 127 -0.42 -13.42 6.98
CA ALA A 127 0.23 -14.57 7.59
C ALA A 127 -0.08 -14.75 9.09
N SER A 128 -0.58 -13.71 9.78
CA SER A 128 -1.03 -13.84 11.17
C SER A 128 -2.45 -14.42 11.28
N LEU A 129 -3.18 -14.47 10.17
CA LEU A 129 -4.58 -14.93 10.13
C LEU A 129 -4.72 -16.28 9.40
N ILE A 130 -3.84 -16.55 8.45
CA ILE A 130 -3.88 -17.71 7.58
C ILE A 130 -2.47 -18.26 7.47
N ASP A 131 -2.29 -19.56 7.65
CA ASP A 131 -1.02 -20.22 7.36
C ASP A 131 -0.72 -20.15 5.85
N PRO A 132 0.35 -19.46 5.41
CA PRO A 132 0.70 -19.35 3.99
C PRO A 132 1.08 -20.69 3.34
N ASN A 133 1.39 -21.71 4.15
CA ASN A 133 1.71 -23.06 3.67
C ASN A 133 0.47 -23.94 3.47
N SER A 134 -0.70 -23.52 3.95
CA SER A 134 -1.93 -24.30 3.87
C SER A 134 -2.45 -24.51 2.45
N ALA A 135 -2.08 -23.64 1.50
CA ALA A 135 -2.49 -23.74 0.10
C ALA A 135 -1.50 -23.05 -0.86
N GLY A 136 -1.66 -23.33 -2.16
CA GLY A 136 -1.01 -22.57 -3.24
C GLY A 136 -1.81 -21.35 -3.69
N VAL A 137 -3.12 -21.34 -3.43
CA VAL A 137 -4.07 -20.33 -3.88
C VAL A 137 -4.95 -19.89 -2.71
N PHE A 138 -5.12 -18.58 -2.57
CA PHE A 138 -5.88 -17.95 -1.50
C PHE A 138 -6.95 -17.03 -2.08
N ILE A 139 -8.15 -17.11 -1.52
CA ILE A 139 -9.25 -16.19 -1.82
C ILE A 139 -9.62 -15.46 -0.54
N ILE A 140 -9.26 -14.19 -0.50
CA ILE A 140 -9.42 -13.31 0.65
C ILE A 140 -10.60 -12.38 0.39
N THR A 141 -11.58 -12.35 1.28
CA THR A 141 -12.73 -11.44 1.18
C THR A 141 -12.59 -10.32 2.21
N VAL A 142 -12.65 -9.08 1.75
CA VAL A 142 -12.89 -7.91 2.60
C VAL A 142 -14.38 -7.63 2.53
N ASP A 143 -15.11 -7.98 3.59
CA ASP A 143 -16.56 -7.85 3.63
C ASP A 143 -17.02 -6.38 3.60
N HIS A 144 -18.28 -6.13 3.21
CA HIS A 144 -18.88 -4.81 3.03
C HIS A 144 -18.80 -3.89 4.26
N ILE A 145 -18.73 -4.46 5.47
CA ILE A 145 -18.59 -3.72 6.72
C ILE A 145 -17.13 -3.51 7.16
N THR A 146 -16.16 -4.12 6.48
CA THR A 146 -14.75 -4.07 6.85
C THR A 146 -14.05 -2.88 6.20
N THR A 147 -13.36 -2.08 7.00
CA THR A 147 -12.52 -0.96 6.52
C THR A 147 -11.08 -1.18 6.95
N LEU A 148 -10.22 -1.51 5.99
CA LEU A 148 -8.79 -1.60 6.17
C LEU A 148 -8.13 -0.28 5.79
N ARG A 149 -7.21 0.21 6.63
CA ARG A 149 -6.55 1.50 6.49
C ARG A 149 -5.07 1.40 6.82
N GLY A 150 -4.25 1.90 5.89
CA GLY A 150 -2.83 2.03 6.09
C GLY A 150 -2.47 3.06 7.15
N ALA A 151 -1.34 2.86 7.82
CA ALA A 151 -0.86 3.78 8.85
C ALA A 151 -0.59 5.17 8.27
N VAL A 152 -0.73 6.20 9.12
CA VAL A 152 -0.30 7.56 8.78
C VAL A 152 1.21 7.65 9.00
N GLY A 153 1.93 8.26 8.06
CA GLY A 153 3.36 8.50 8.20
C GLY A 153 3.67 9.44 9.37
N GLU A 154 4.89 9.36 9.90
CA GLU A 154 5.30 10.19 11.03
C GLU A 154 5.36 11.69 10.67
N THR A 155 5.11 12.55 11.65
CA THR A 155 5.30 13.99 11.44
C THR A 155 6.79 14.31 11.41
N GLY A 156 7.21 15.13 10.44
CA GLY A 156 8.58 15.57 10.32
C GLY A 156 9.06 16.35 11.56
N THR A 157 10.35 16.26 11.86
CA THR A 157 10.94 16.93 13.02
C THR A 157 10.87 18.45 12.91
N THR A 158 10.80 19.14 14.05
CA THR A 158 10.90 20.61 14.05
C THR A 158 12.35 21.03 13.79
N GLY A 159 12.55 22.01 12.91
CA GLY A 159 13.87 22.56 12.62
C GLY A 159 14.49 23.24 13.85
N ALA A 160 15.81 23.21 13.96
CA ALA A 160 16.50 23.84 15.08
C ALA A 160 16.39 25.37 15.05
N THR A 161 16.36 25.98 16.23
CA THR A 161 16.41 27.44 16.37
C THR A 161 17.76 27.98 15.91
N GLY A 162 17.74 29.10 15.19
CA GLY A 162 18.96 29.77 14.75
C GLY A 162 19.82 30.24 15.93
N PRO A 163 21.15 30.34 15.78
CA PRO A 163 22.02 30.80 16.86
C PRO A 163 21.76 32.26 17.23
N THR A 164 21.98 32.61 18.49
CA THR A 164 21.91 34.01 18.95
C THR A 164 23.03 34.83 18.30
N GLY A 165 22.71 36.04 17.85
CA GLY A 165 23.66 36.97 17.28
C GLY A 165 24.73 37.40 18.29
N SER A 166 25.92 37.76 17.80
CA SER A 166 27.03 38.16 18.67
C SER A 166 26.71 39.39 19.50
N ASN A 167 27.04 39.36 20.79
CA ASN A 167 26.99 40.54 21.65
C ASN A 167 28.15 41.49 21.33
N ASN A 168 27.95 42.80 21.53
CA ASN A 168 28.98 43.83 21.37
C ASN A 168 29.63 43.83 19.97
N GLY A 169 28.85 44.13 18.92
CA GLY A 169 29.40 44.24 17.57
C GLY A 169 30.60 45.19 17.48
N THR A 170 31.43 44.95 16.47
CA THR A 170 32.76 45.52 16.22
C THR A 170 32.94 46.93 16.80
N ARG A 171 33.80 47.05 17.82
CA ARG A 171 34.25 48.36 18.33
C ARG A 171 34.99 49.09 17.20
N ILE A 172 34.32 50.03 16.53
CA ILE A 172 34.99 50.91 15.58
C ILE A 172 35.77 51.94 16.41
N ARG A 173 37.11 51.85 16.34
CA ARG A 173 38.02 52.82 16.95
C ARG A 173 38.29 53.90 15.91
N THR A 174 37.50 54.97 15.93
CA THR A 174 37.74 56.16 15.09
C THR A 174 38.31 57.26 15.99
N GLY A 175 39.63 57.38 16.07
CA GLY A 175 40.30 58.36 16.95
C GLY A 175 40.06 58.13 18.45
N ASN A 176 40.12 59.22 19.24
CA ASN A 176 39.93 59.23 20.70
C ASN A 176 38.49 58.90 21.16
N SER A 177 37.64 58.42 20.25
CA SER A 177 36.21 58.23 20.42
C SER A 177 35.83 56.76 20.28
N ARG A 178 35.19 56.19 21.31
CA ARG A 178 34.67 54.81 21.28
C ARG A 178 33.26 54.81 20.68
N ALA A 179 33.11 54.38 19.43
CA ALA A 179 31.80 54.29 18.78
C ALA A 179 30.98 53.09 19.32
N THR A 180 29.66 53.28 19.37
CA THR A 180 28.65 52.31 19.78
C THR A 180 28.54 51.15 18.79
N GLY A 181 28.73 49.91 19.25
CA GLY A 181 28.57 48.71 18.43
C GLY A 181 27.13 48.19 18.44
N ARG A 182 26.55 47.91 17.27
CA ARG A 182 25.25 47.22 17.16
C ARG A 182 25.42 45.73 17.49
N GLY A 183 24.45 45.11 18.15
CA GLY A 183 24.45 43.65 18.30
C GLY A 183 24.39 42.93 16.95
N GLY A 184 24.97 41.74 16.87
CA GLY A 184 24.95 40.91 15.67
C GLY A 184 23.53 40.41 15.35
N VAL A 185 23.25 40.17 14.07
CA VAL A 185 21.95 39.59 13.64
C VAL A 185 21.86 38.13 14.11
N GLY A 186 20.70 37.71 14.61
CA GLY A 186 20.44 36.32 14.95
C GLY A 186 20.52 35.42 13.70
N GLY A 187 20.94 34.17 13.88
CA GLY A 187 21.04 33.21 12.79
C GLY A 187 19.67 32.75 12.29
N VAL A 188 19.63 32.23 11.06
CA VAL A 188 18.40 31.69 10.46
C VAL A 188 18.07 30.33 11.07
N GLY A 189 16.79 30.08 11.36
CA GLY A 189 16.33 28.77 11.81
C GLY A 189 16.49 27.70 10.74
N LEU A 190 16.68 26.44 11.13
CA LEU A 190 16.83 25.33 10.18
C LEU A 190 15.47 24.89 9.61
N LYS A 191 15.51 24.25 8.43
CA LYS A 191 14.32 23.66 7.80
C LYS A 191 13.72 22.56 8.69
N GLY A 192 12.39 22.46 8.70
CA GLY A 192 11.68 21.32 9.30
C GLY A 192 11.91 20.02 8.52
N GLY A 193 11.86 18.87 9.21
CA GLY A 193 11.99 17.56 8.60
C GLY A 193 10.83 17.23 7.65
N THR A 194 11.07 16.38 6.65
CA THR A 194 10.01 15.84 5.79
C THR A 194 9.15 14.84 6.57
N GLY A 195 7.83 14.84 6.33
CA GLY A 195 6.94 13.83 6.89
C GLY A 195 7.24 12.41 6.37
N GLY A 196 6.94 11.39 7.17
CA GLY A 196 7.15 9.99 6.82
C GLY A 196 6.16 9.48 5.77
N THR A 197 6.50 8.37 5.13
CA THR A 197 5.63 7.67 4.17
C THR A 197 4.49 6.97 4.91
N GLY A 198 3.28 6.99 4.33
CA GLY A 198 2.16 6.20 4.83
C GLY A 198 2.44 4.69 4.81
N GLY A 199 1.81 3.95 5.72
CA GLY A 199 1.94 2.48 5.78
C GLY A 199 0.89 1.73 4.95
N TRP A 200 1.00 0.41 4.92
CA TRP A 200 0.07 -0.48 4.22
C TRP A 200 -1.15 -0.87 5.06
N ALA A 201 -2.23 -1.26 4.40
CA ALA A 201 -3.46 -1.78 4.99
C ALA A 201 -3.48 -3.31 5.04
N ILE A 202 -2.95 -3.95 4.00
CA ILE A 202 -2.74 -5.41 3.91
C ILE A 202 -1.26 -5.69 3.65
N ASP A 203 -0.73 -6.71 4.32
CA ASP A 203 0.63 -7.21 4.14
C ASP A 203 0.60 -8.69 3.73
N LEU A 204 1.22 -8.96 2.59
CA LEU A 204 1.33 -10.28 1.97
C LEU A 204 2.65 -11.00 2.27
N ALA A 205 3.42 -10.53 3.26
CA ALA A 205 4.61 -11.22 3.72
C ALA A 205 4.31 -12.71 4.01
N GLY A 206 5.12 -13.60 3.41
CA GLY A 206 4.94 -15.05 3.51
C GLY A 206 4.14 -15.69 2.37
N PHE A 207 3.51 -14.91 1.49
CA PHE A 207 2.74 -15.41 0.33
C PHE A 207 3.51 -15.39 -0.99
N SER A 208 4.84 -15.22 -0.95
CA SER A 208 5.69 -15.28 -2.15
C SER A 208 5.50 -16.60 -2.92
N GLY A 209 5.37 -16.51 -4.24
CA GLY A 209 5.08 -17.64 -5.14
C GLY A 209 3.64 -18.16 -5.06
N LYS A 210 2.75 -17.49 -4.32
CA LYS A 210 1.33 -17.88 -4.18
C LYS A 210 0.45 -17.02 -5.07
N LYS A 211 -0.73 -17.54 -5.37
CA LYS A 211 -1.82 -16.77 -5.98
C LYS A 211 -2.76 -16.25 -4.90
N VAL A 212 -2.93 -14.94 -4.82
CA VAL A 212 -3.82 -14.31 -3.84
C VAL A 212 -4.86 -13.49 -4.59
N THR A 213 -6.13 -13.87 -4.45
CA THR A 213 -7.26 -13.10 -4.96
C THR A 213 -7.92 -12.36 -3.81
N ILE A 214 -7.91 -11.03 -3.84
CA ILE A 214 -8.61 -10.20 -2.88
C ILE A 214 -9.92 -9.73 -3.51
N LEU A 215 -11.04 -10.20 -2.95
CA LEU A 215 -12.38 -9.73 -3.23
C LEU A 215 -12.71 -8.60 -2.26
N ASN A 216 -12.58 -7.36 -2.73
CA ASN A 216 -12.86 -6.16 -1.96
C ASN A 216 -14.34 -5.76 -2.10
N ILE A 217 -15.16 -6.12 -1.12
CA ILE A 217 -16.57 -5.70 -1.02
C ILE A 217 -16.71 -4.52 -0.05
N GLY A 218 -15.78 -4.40 0.90
CA GLY A 218 -15.66 -3.27 1.82
C GLY A 218 -14.78 -2.14 1.30
N SER A 219 -13.89 -1.65 2.17
CA SER A 219 -12.97 -0.55 1.88
C SER A 219 -11.52 -0.92 2.21
N ILE A 220 -10.63 -0.71 1.24
CA ILE A 220 -9.18 -0.78 1.43
C ILE A 220 -8.62 0.61 1.15
N ILE A 221 -7.97 1.21 2.15
CA ILE A 221 -7.49 2.59 2.12
C ILE A 221 -5.98 2.58 2.34
N SER A 222 -5.23 3.15 1.41
CA SER A 222 -3.77 3.22 1.54
C SER A 222 -3.34 4.22 2.62
N GLY A 223 -2.10 4.07 3.11
CA GLY A 223 -1.57 4.92 4.17
C GLY A 223 -1.44 6.37 3.75
N GLN A 224 -1.73 7.27 4.68
CA GLN A 224 -1.60 8.71 4.47
C GLN A 224 -0.15 9.13 4.73
N GLY A 225 0.37 10.07 3.95
CA GLY A 225 1.66 10.68 4.24
C GLY A 225 1.63 11.49 5.54
N GLY A 226 2.75 11.48 6.28
CA GLY A 226 2.89 12.25 7.50
C GLY A 226 3.02 13.76 7.23
N MET A 227 2.64 14.59 8.20
CA MET A 227 2.79 16.04 8.05
C MET A 227 4.27 16.44 8.02
N GLY A 228 4.61 17.49 7.27
CA GLY A 228 5.92 18.10 7.31
C GLY A 228 6.19 18.78 8.66
N GLY A 229 7.44 18.76 9.09
CA GLY A 229 7.87 19.39 10.34
C GLY A 229 7.83 20.92 10.28
N LYS A 230 7.63 21.56 11.43
CA LYS A 230 7.71 23.01 11.54
C LYS A 230 9.15 23.49 11.33
N GLY A 231 9.34 24.60 10.62
CA GLY A 231 10.64 25.26 10.51
C GLY A 231 11.13 25.82 11.84
N GLY A 232 12.43 25.82 12.07
CA GLY A 232 13.02 26.33 13.31
C GLY A 232 12.85 27.82 13.48
N THR A 233 12.71 28.29 14.71
CA THR A 233 12.63 29.73 14.99
C THR A 233 13.96 30.42 14.65
N GLY A 234 13.93 31.65 14.16
CA GLY A 234 15.15 32.43 14.00
C GLY A 234 15.82 32.71 15.34
N GLY A 235 17.15 32.84 15.35
CA GLY A 235 17.90 33.15 16.55
C GLY A 235 17.64 34.56 17.06
N THR A 236 17.81 34.77 18.36
CA THR A 236 17.70 36.11 18.95
C THR A 236 18.85 37.00 18.47
N GLY A 237 18.58 38.28 18.22
CA GLY A 237 19.64 39.24 17.93
C GLY A 237 20.59 39.44 19.12
N GLY A 238 21.86 39.75 18.85
CA GLY A 238 22.84 40.02 19.88
C GLY A 238 22.55 41.32 20.64
N ARG A 239 23.09 41.46 21.85
CA ARG A 239 23.02 42.70 22.63
C ARG A 239 23.98 43.75 22.07
N GLY A 240 23.55 45.00 21.99
CA GLY A 240 24.40 46.12 21.61
C GLY A 240 25.48 46.45 22.64
N ALA A 241 26.55 47.13 22.21
CA ALA A 241 27.70 47.45 23.04
C ALA A 241 27.44 48.62 24.02
N GLN A 242 28.15 48.58 25.14
CA GLN A 242 28.23 49.67 26.12
C GLN A 242 29.25 50.72 25.68
N GLY A 243 28.85 52.00 25.69
CA GLY A 243 29.82 53.11 25.61
C GLY A 243 30.65 53.15 26.90
N SER A 244 31.97 53.25 26.79
CA SER A 244 32.84 53.24 27.98
C SER A 244 32.81 54.58 28.70
N LYS A 245 32.81 54.59 30.04
CA LYS A 245 33.12 55.82 30.79
C LYS A 245 34.53 56.28 30.41
N GLY A 246 34.67 57.56 30.05
CA GLY A 246 35.97 58.20 29.84
C GLY A 246 36.81 58.22 31.11
N GLY A 247 38.11 58.49 30.96
CA GLY A 247 39.00 58.67 32.10
C GLY A 247 38.69 59.96 32.84
N VAL A 248 39.27 60.12 34.03
CA VAL A 248 39.22 61.38 34.78
C VAL A 248 39.87 62.47 33.92
N GLY A 249 39.11 63.51 33.56
CA GLY A 249 39.56 64.62 32.70
C GLY A 249 38.84 64.73 31.36
N ASP A 250 38.10 63.71 30.92
CA ASP A 250 37.34 63.80 29.68
C ASP A 250 35.98 64.49 29.89
N ARG A 251 35.60 65.42 28.99
CA ARG A 251 34.22 65.94 28.97
C ARG A 251 33.32 64.88 28.33
N CYS A 252 32.48 64.27 29.15
CA CYS A 252 31.58 63.19 28.76
C CYS A 252 30.15 63.71 28.53
N VAL A 253 29.57 63.44 27.35
CA VAL A 253 28.17 63.69 26.99
C VAL A 253 27.46 62.34 26.86
N GLY A 254 26.36 62.10 27.59
CA GLY A 254 25.47 60.96 27.34
C GLY A 254 24.62 61.22 26.08
N THR A 255 24.05 60.27 25.33
CA THR A 255 23.83 58.85 25.58
C THR A 255 23.53 58.19 24.23
N LEU A 256 24.36 57.26 23.78
CA LEU A 256 23.93 56.29 22.76
C LEU A 256 24.36 54.91 23.27
N GLY A 257 23.40 54.11 23.72
CA GLY A 257 23.61 52.67 23.87
C GLY A 257 23.65 52.04 22.47
N GLY A 258 24.50 51.05 22.25
CA GLY A 258 24.46 50.30 20.99
C GLY A 258 23.09 49.65 20.81
N TYR A 259 22.47 49.79 19.64
CA TYR A 259 21.22 49.10 19.35
C TYR A 259 21.42 47.57 19.38
N GLY A 260 20.40 46.85 19.82
CA GLY A 260 20.37 45.39 19.67
C GLY A 260 20.44 44.96 18.21
N GLY A 261 20.99 43.77 17.98
CA GLY A 261 20.89 43.10 16.70
C GLY A 261 19.44 42.70 16.41
N THR A 262 19.07 42.64 15.13
CA THR A 262 17.75 42.09 14.76
C THR A 262 17.73 40.58 14.95
N GLY A 263 16.56 40.02 15.22
CA GLY A 263 16.37 38.57 15.22
C GLY A 263 16.61 37.97 13.82
N GLY A 264 17.01 36.70 13.80
CA GLY A 264 17.18 35.93 12.58
C GLY A 264 15.84 35.55 11.95
N LYS A 265 15.85 35.22 10.66
CA LYS A 265 14.66 34.69 9.99
C LYS A 265 14.31 33.29 10.50
N GLY A 266 13.03 32.94 10.52
CA GLY A 266 12.61 31.56 10.73
C GLY A 266 13.03 30.65 9.58
N GLY A 267 13.19 29.38 9.88
CA GLY A 267 13.47 28.34 8.91
C GLY A 267 12.23 27.97 8.09
N PRO A 268 12.42 27.45 6.86
CA PRO A 268 11.31 26.99 6.04
C PRO A 268 10.65 25.74 6.63
N ALA A 269 9.39 25.52 6.28
CA ALA A 269 8.65 24.31 6.62
C ALA A 269 9.27 23.05 5.98
N GLY A 270 9.06 21.91 6.63
CA GLY A 270 9.28 20.59 6.06
C GLY A 270 8.18 20.22 5.06
N ASN A 271 8.54 19.43 4.04
CA ASN A 271 7.57 18.90 3.08
C ASN A 271 6.71 17.82 3.75
N GLY A 272 5.47 17.65 3.29
CA GLY A 272 4.68 16.49 3.69
C GLY A 272 5.24 15.18 3.15
N GLY A 273 4.95 14.09 3.84
CA GLY A 273 5.29 12.73 3.43
C GLY A 273 4.39 12.24 2.30
N ILE A 274 4.84 11.22 1.60
CA ILE A 274 4.08 10.61 0.50
C ILE A 274 3.08 9.58 1.03
N ALA A 275 2.00 9.38 0.28
CA ALA A 275 1.07 8.29 0.55
C ALA A 275 1.77 6.93 0.40
N GLY A 276 1.37 5.97 1.24
CA GLY A 276 1.85 4.60 1.18
C GLY A 276 1.07 3.73 0.21
N GLU A 277 1.64 2.59 -0.14
CA GLU A 277 0.91 1.52 -0.84
C GLU A 277 -0.19 0.94 0.06
N ALA A 278 -1.27 0.44 -0.53
CA ALA A 278 -2.35 -0.17 0.24
C ALA A 278 -2.06 -1.63 0.60
N ILE A 279 -1.34 -2.33 -0.28
CA ILE A 279 -1.01 -3.75 -0.16
C ILE A 279 0.50 -3.85 -0.31
N ALA A 280 1.18 -4.29 0.73
CA ALA A 280 2.64 -4.44 0.75
C ALA A 280 3.07 -5.88 0.44
N ASN A 281 4.33 -6.04 0.05
CA ASN A 281 5.00 -7.32 -0.21
C ASN A 281 4.30 -8.15 -1.29
N SER A 282 3.93 -7.49 -2.39
CA SER A 282 3.19 -8.09 -3.51
C SER A 282 4.06 -8.48 -4.70
N GLU A 283 5.37 -8.19 -4.65
CA GLU A 283 6.30 -8.31 -5.79
C GLU A 283 6.38 -9.73 -6.36
N ASP A 284 6.31 -10.74 -5.49
CA ASP A 284 6.37 -12.16 -5.86
C ASP A 284 5.03 -12.88 -5.68
N VAL A 285 3.93 -12.14 -5.54
CA VAL A 285 2.58 -12.70 -5.37
C VAL A 285 1.80 -12.49 -6.66
N GLU A 286 1.17 -13.55 -7.18
CA GLU A 286 0.17 -13.38 -8.25
C GLU A 286 -1.09 -12.78 -7.64
N LEU A 287 -1.10 -11.46 -7.50
CA LEU A 287 -2.17 -10.69 -6.86
C LEU A 287 -3.27 -10.36 -7.88
N VAL A 288 -4.49 -10.78 -7.58
CA VAL A 288 -5.70 -10.40 -8.31
C VAL A 288 -6.60 -9.59 -7.38
N LEU A 289 -6.93 -8.36 -7.79
CA LEU A 289 -7.89 -7.51 -7.09
C LEU A 289 -9.22 -7.51 -7.84
N ALA A 290 -10.31 -7.81 -7.12
CA ALA A 290 -11.67 -7.77 -7.64
C ALA A 290 -12.60 -7.01 -6.68
N GLY A 291 -13.65 -6.39 -7.21
CA GLY A 291 -14.61 -5.60 -6.43
C GLY A 291 -14.27 -4.11 -6.40
N ASN A 292 -14.49 -3.47 -5.26
CA ASN A 292 -14.28 -2.04 -5.06
C ASN A 292 -12.81 -1.65 -5.27
N SER A 293 -12.59 -0.47 -5.85
CA SER A 293 -11.25 0.09 -6.00
C SER A 293 -10.62 0.44 -4.66
N ILE A 294 -9.29 0.35 -4.60
CA ILE A 294 -8.51 0.82 -3.46
C ILE A 294 -8.59 2.35 -3.39
N LEU A 295 -8.86 2.89 -2.21
CA LEU A 295 -8.83 4.32 -1.96
C LEU A 295 -7.40 4.76 -1.67
N SER A 296 -6.89 5.66 -2.50
CA SER A 296 -5.53 6.19 -2.33
C SER A 296 -5.41 7.08 -1.09
N GLY A 297 -4.25 6.96 -0.44
CA GLY A 297 -3.82 7.86 0.60
C GLY A 297 -3.51 9.25 0.05
N GLN A 298 -3.65 10.26 0.89
CA GLN A 298 -3.26 11.63 0.58
C GLN A 298 -1.81 11.86 0.99
N ILE A 299 -1.15 12.75 0.25
CA ILE A 299 0.14 13.31 0.62
C ILE A 299 -0.06 14.14 1.88
N GLY A 300 0.88 14.06 2.81
CA GLY A 300 0.86 14.87 4.02
C GLY A 300 0.95 16.35 3.69
N ASN A 301 0.40 17.19 4.57
CA ASN A 301 0.51 18.63 4.40
C ASN A 301 1.94 19.11 4.70
N MET A 302 2.35 20.18 4.03
CA MET A 302 3.56 20.91 4.39
C MET A 302 3.44 21.45 5.82
N GLY A 303 4.56 21.45 6.55
CA GLY A 303 4.63 22.05 7.88
C GLY A 303 4.44 23.57 7.85
N THR A 304 4.56 24.21 9.02
CA THR A 304 4.56 25.68 9.11
C THR A 304 5.99 26.23 9.10
N SER A 305 6.17 27.44 8.59
CA SER A 305 7.47 28.12 8.69
C SER A 305 7.77 28.51 10.14
N GLY A 306 9.06 28.60 10.47
CA GLY A 306 9.51 29.09 11.76
C GLY A 306 9.23 30.58 11.95
N ASN A 307 9.11 30.99 13.20
CA ASN A 307 8.94 32.41 13.52
C ASN A 307 10.28 33.16 13.36
N VAL A 308 10.22 34.46 13.09
CA VAL A 308 11.40 35.35 13.20
C VAL A 308 11.84 35.40 14.66
N GLY A 309 13.16 35.38 14.89
CA GLY A 309 13.75 35.53 16.21
C GLY A 309 13.49 36.91 16.82
N THR A 310 13.69 37.06 18.12
CA THR A 310 13.48 38.35 18.79
C THR A 310 14.67 39.29 18.56
N THR A 311 14.41 40.60 18.56
CA THR A 311 15.47 41.62 18.54
C THR A 311 16.25 41.56 19.86
N GLY A 312 17.58 41.65 19.76
CA GLY A 312 18.47 41.72 20.91
C GLY A 312 18.24 42.95 21.76
N ALA A 313 18.66 42.88 23.03
CA ALA A 313 18.55 44.02 23.92
C ALA A 313 19.45 45.19 23.49
N VAL A 314 18.99 46.42 23.70
CA VAL A 314 19.82 47.63 23.58
C VAL A 314 20.91 47.58 24.66
N GLY A 315 22.14 47.92 24.28
CA GLY A 315 23.26 48.02 25.21
C GLY A 315 23.01 49.12 26.26
N PRO A 316 23.54 48.96 27.48
CA PRO A 316 23.38 49.99 28.51
C PRO A 316 23.98 51.32 28.03
N ASN A 317 23.27 52.39 28.36
CA ASN A 317 23.64 53.78 28.11
C ASN A 317 25.09 54.05 28.48
N GLY A 318 25.89 54.49 27.51
CA GLY A 318 27.28 54.88 27.69
C GLY A 318 27.51 56.37 27.42
N TYR A 319 28.67 56.86 27.84
CA TYR A 319 29.07 58.25 27.65
C TYR A 319 30.03 58.37 26.47
N TYR A 320 29.85 59.39 25.64
CA TYR A 320 30.83 59.81 24.65
C TYR A 320 31.73 60.86 25.30
N CYS A 321 33.02 60.59 25.38
CA CYS A 321 33.97 61.47 26.04
C CYS A 321 34.99 61.96 25.03
N TRP A 322 35.18 63.27 24.92
CA TRP A 322 36.24 63.87 24.12
C TRP A 322 37.29 64.50 25.03
N TYR A 323 38.55 64.32 24.64
CA TYR A 323 39.68 64.98 25.28
C TYR A 323 39.80 66.39 24.71
N THR A 324 39.55 67.40 25.55
CA THR A 324 39.96 68.78 25.25
C THR A 324 41.36 68.96 25.82
N PRO A 325 42.42 69.12 24.99
CA PRO A 325 43.73 69.46 25.50
C PRO A 325 43.68 70.91 26.00
N GLN A 326 43.33 71.12 27.26
CA GLN A 326 43.35 72.46 27.86
C GLN A 326 44.24 72.63 29.08
N ASP A 327 44.75 71.58 29.70
CA ASP A 327 45.60 71.76 30.89
C ASP A 327 46.90 70.94 30.82
N GLN A 328 47.73 71.22 29.80
CA GLN A 328 49.18 71.10 29.97
C GLN A 328 49.75 72.50 30.22
N LYS A 329 49.67 72.94 31.47
CA LYS A 329 50.55 73.96 32.03
C LYS A 329 51.19 73.39 33.28
#